data_AF-A0A941WGA2-F1
#
_entry.id   AF-A0A941WGA2-F1
#
_cell.length_a   1.000
_cell.length_b   1.000
_cell.length_c   1.000
_cell.angle_alpha   90.00
_cell.angle_beta   90.00
_cell.angle_gamma   90.00
#
_symmetry.space_group_name_H-M   'P 1'
#
loop_
_entity.id
_entity.type
_entity.pdbx_description
1 polymer ?
#
loop_
_entity_poly.entity_id
_entity_poly.type
_entity_poly.pdbx_seq_one_letter_code
_entity_poly.pdbx_strand_id
1 'polypeptide(L)'
;MKKGLLLFQTLLLGSVLPVMAQQVKPNLPWVDISSDRGRQIVLSEGTPELYNGHPTTVMLDDNKTIYCTWSFDHGGDAGLLAVSKDSGLTWTKQAVPED
;
A
#
# COMPACT_ATOMS: atom_id res chain seq x y z
N MET A 1 -20.67 -19.09 48.76
CA MET A 1 -19.28 -18.56 48.66
C MET A 1 -18.39 -19.39 47.73
N LYS A 2 -18.25 -20.73 47.92
CA LYS A 2 -17.36 -21.57 47.10
C LYS A 2 -17.71 -21.65 45.60
N LYS A 3 -19.01 -21.64 45.24
CA LYS A 3 -19.48 -21.68 43.84
C LYS A 3 -19.15 -20.41 43.03
N GLY A 4 -19.21 -19.23 43.68
CA GLY A 4 -18.87 -17.96 43.05
C GLY A 4 -17.36 -17.81 42.79
N LEU A 5 -16.53 -18.31 43.71
CA LEU A 5 -15.08 -18.35 43.54
C LEU A 5 -14.66 -19.26 42.38
N LEU A 6 -15.31 -20.42 42.23
CA LEU A 6 -15.05 -21.37 41.14
C LEU A 6 -15.42 -20.78 39.77
N LEU A 7 -16.54 -20.04 39.70
CA LEU A 7 -16.99 -19.35 38.48
C LEU A 7 -16.02 -18.21 38.12
N PHE A 8 -15.55 -17.45 39.10
CA PHE A 8 -14.57 -16.38 38.90
C PHE A 8 -13.22 -16.92 38.40
N GLN A 9 -12.76 -18.05 38.95
CA GLN A 9 -11.53 -18.72 38.50
C GLN A 9 -11.64 -19.28 37.07
N THR A 10 -12.81 -19.78 36.67
CA THR A 10 -13.04 -20.27 35.30
C THR A 10 -13.11 -19.15 34.27
N LEU A 11 -13.75 -18.01 34.61
CA LEU A 11 -13.72 -16.81 33.78
C LEU A 11 -12.30 -16.25 33.63
N LEU A 12 -11.51 -16.23 34.72
CA LEU A 12 -10.12 -15.79 34.68
C LEU A 12 -9.28 -16.69 33.76
N LEU A 13 -9.36 -18.03 33.91
CA LEU A 13 -8.64 -18.97 33.05
C LEU A 13 -9.05 -18.86 31.57
N GLY A 14 -10.34 -18.66 31.30
CA GLY A 14 -10.86 -18.49 29.93
C GLY A 14 -10.32 -17.24 29.22
N SER A 15 -9.95 -16.21 29.97
CA SER A 15 -9.37 -14.97 29.42
C SER A 15 -7.87 -15.04 29.10
N VAL A 16 -7.11 -15.98 29.69
CA VAL A 16 -5.66 -16.10 29.46
C VAL A 16 -5.33 -16.90 28.18
N LEU A 17 -6.20 -17.86 27.81
CA LEU A 17 -6.02 -18.69 26.61
C LEU A 17 -6.00 -17.91 25.28
N PRO A 18 -6.90 -16.93 25.01
CA PRO A 18 -6.84 -16.16 23.77
C PRO A 18 -5.60 -15.26 23.66
N VAL A 19 -4.98 -14.86 24.78
CA VAL A 19 -3.72 -14.07 24.75
C VAL A 19 -2.57 -14.87 24.14
N MET A 20 -2.51 -16.19 24.38
CA MET A 20 -1.49 -17.06 23.77
C MET A 20 -1.78 -17.34 22.29
N ALA A 21 -3.06 -17.41 21.90
CA ALA A 21 -3.46 -17.55 20.49
C ALA A 21 -3.16 -16.29 19.66
N GLN A 22 -3.09 -15.12 20.29
CA GLN A 22 -2.74 -13.85 19.62
C GLN A 22 -1.23 -13.67 19.41
N GLN A 23 -0.39 -14.60 19.88
CA GLN A 23 1.05 -14.60 19.66
C GLN A 23 1.47 -15.13 18.28
N VAL A 24 0.52 -15.40 17.38
CA VAL A 24 0.78 -15.74 15.98
C VAL A 24 1.38 -14.52 15.29
N LYS A 25 2.71 -14.46 15.30
CA LYS A 25 3.47 -13.56 14.43
C LYS A 25 3.40 -14.12 13.00
N PRO A 26 3.37 -13.26 11.97
CA PRO A 26 3.57 -13.71 10.60
C PRO A 26 4.79 -14.62 10.54
N ASN A 27 4.63 -15.82 9.98
CA ASN A 27 5.71 -16.80 9.83
C ASN A 27 6.59 -16.50 8.60
N LEU A 28 6.33 -15.38 7.92
CA LEU A 28 7.14 -14.87 6.83
C LEU A 28 7.98 -13.68 7.32
N PRO A 29 9.23 -13.54 6.85
CA PRO A 29 10.01 -12.35 7.08
C PRO A 29 9.28 -11.13 6.51
N TRP A 30 9.07 -10.12 7.35
CA TRP A 30 8.68 -8.79 6.91
C TRP A 30 9.90 -7.91 6.67
N VAL A 31 9.82 -7.08 5.64
CA VAL A 31 10.80 -6.02 5.36
C VAL A 31 10.01 -4.73 5.22
N ASP A 32 10.28 -3.76 6.10
CA ASP A 32 9.74 -2.40 5.96
C ASP A 32 10.64 -1.57 5.05
N ILE A 33 10.14 -1.22 3.88
CA ILE A 33 10.84 -0.38 2.89
C ILE A 33 10.37 1.07 2.92
N SER A 34 9.48 1.45 3.84
CA SER A 34 8.89 2.80 3.89
C SER A 34 9.95 3.89 4.10
N SER A 35 11.04 3.56 4.77
CA SER A 35 12.18 4.47 5.00
C SER A 35 13.23 4.44 3.88
N ASP A 36 13.16 3.49 2.95
CA ASP A 36 14.09 3.39 1.81
C ASP A 36 13.69 4.36 0.69
N ARG A 37 13.97 5.64 0.92
CA ARG A 37 13.64 6.73 -0.01
C ARG A 37 14.34 6.58 -1.36
N GLY A 38 15.45 5.85 -1.44
CA GLY A 38 16.18 5.62 -2.70
C GLY A 38 15.40 4.77 -3.71
N ARG A 39 14.38 4.04 -3.25
CA ARG A 39 13.47 3.24 -4.09
C ARG A 39 12.18 3.96 -4.46
N GLN A 40 11.96 5.16 -3.95
CA GLN A 40 10.72 5.90 -4.14
C GLN A 40 10.91 6.91 -5.27
N ILE A 41 9.97 6.92 -6.22
CA ILE A 41 9.91 7.94 -7.27
C ILE A 41 8.59 8.67 -7.20
N VAL A 42 8.67 9.99 -7.19
CA VAL A 42 7.49 10.87 -7.27
C VAL A 42 7.27 11.25 -8.73
N LEU A 43 6.21 10.72 -9.33
CA LEU A 43 5.81 11.02 -10.71
C LEU A 43 5.15 12.39 -10.86
N SER A 44 4.29 12.72 -9.90
CA SER A 44 3.56 13.98 -9.84
C SER A 44 3.30 14.34 -8.40
N GLU A 45 3.92 15.43 -7.94
CA GLU A 45 3.66 15.98 -6.62
C GLU A 45 2.28 16.65 -6.60
N GLY A 46 1.53 16.46 -5.52
CA GLY A 46 0.29 17.18 -5.29
C GLY A 46 0.53 18.60 -4.76
N THR A 47 -0.53 19.39 -4.70
CA THR A 47 -0.57 20.66 -3.95
C THR A 47 -1.75 20.61 -2.97
N PRO A 48 -1.92 21.60 -2.07
CA PRO A 48 -3.11 21.64 -1.22
C PRO A 48 -4.43 21.62 -2.00
N GLU A 49 -4.43 22.09 -3.24
CA GLU A 49 -5.59 22.14 -4.14
C GLU A 49 -5.60 21.03 -5.20
N LEU A 50 -4.52 20.25 -5.32
CA LEU A 50 -4.36 19.22 -6.36
C LEU A 50 -3.98 17.88 -5.74
N TYR A 51 -4.91 16.93 -5.80
CA TYR A 51 -4.63 15.54 -5.49
C TYR A 51 -4.34 14.76 -6.78
N ASN A 52 -3.16 14.11 -6.83
CA ASN A 52 -2.81 13.13 -7.87
C ASN A 52 -3.03 11.74 -7.29
N GLY A 53 -4.15 11.11 -7.65
CA GLY A 53 -4.66 9.89 -7.02
C GLY A 53 -4.61 8.66 -7.91
N HIS A 54 -4.81 7.49 -7.30
CA HIS A 54 -5.06 6.23 -8.03
C HIS A 54 -4.05 5.85 -9.13
N PRO A 55 -2.72 5.86 -8.85
CA PRO A 55 -1.76 5.42 -9.85
C PRO A 55 -1.93 3.93 -10.16
N THR A 56 -1.95 3.61 -11.45
CA THR A 56 -2.03 2.24 -11.98
C THR A 56 -0.89 2.03 -12.96
N THR A 57 -0.15 0.94 -12.79
CA THR A 57 1.04 0.64 -13.60
C THR A 57 0.88 -0.65 -14.40
N VAL A 58 1.54 -0.68 -15.56
CA VAL A 58 1.74 -1.91 -16.34
C VAL A 58 3.16 -1.94 -16.90
N MET A 59 3.82 -3.09 -16.76
CA MET A 59 5.12 -3.37 -17.38
C MET A 59 4.88 -4.14 -18.69
N LEU A 60 5.59 -3.75 -19.75
CA LEU A 60 5.54 -4.47 -21.03
C LEU A 60 6.48 -5.69 -21.03
N ASP A 61 6.31 -6.55 -22.03
CA ASP A 61 7.10 -7.79 -22.19
C ASP A 61 8.62 -7.58 -22.33
N ASP A 62 9.06 -6.34 -22.62
CA ASP A 62 10.48 -5.98 -22.68
C ASP A 62 11.15 -5.90 -21.30
N ASN A 63 10.39 -6.05 -20.20
CA ASN A 63 10.82 -5.93 -18.80
C ASN A 63 11.51 -4.59 -18.46
N LYS A 64 11.25 -3.55 -19.27
CA LYS A 64 11.89 -2.24 -19.16
C LYS A 64 10.90 -1.10 -19.26
N THR A 65 9.97 -1.17 -20.20
CA THR A 65 8.97 -0.15 -20.39
C THR A 65 7.87 -0.31 -19.35
N ILE A 66 7.63 0.75 -18.58
CA ILE A 66 6.51 0.82 -17.64
C ILE A 66 5.64 2.01 -18.03
N TYR A 67 4.33 1.79 -18.13
CA TYR A 67 3.33 2.86 -18.19
C TYR A 67 2.73 3.05 -16.81
N CYS A 68 2.53 4.30 -16.42
CA CYS A 68 1.78 4.68 -15.23
C CYS A 68 0.73 5.71 -15.62
N THR A 69 -0.53 5.43 -15.30
CA THR A 69 -1.64 6.37 -15.40
C THR A 69 -2.21 6.67 -14.03
N TRP A 70 -2.76 7.86 -13.84
CA TRP A 70 -3.36 8.28 -12.57
C TRP A 70 -4.46 9.31 -12.81
N SER A 71 -5.34 9.49 -11.82
CA SER A 71 -6.44 10.44 -11.90
C SER A 71 -6.06 11.79 -11.32
N PHE A 72 -6.69 12.83 -11.86
CA PHE A 72 -6.90 14.05 -11.09
C PHE A 72 -7.97 13.77 -10.02
N ASP A 73 -7.68 14.19 -8.79
CA ASP A 73 -8.56 14.03 -7.62
C ASP A 73 -8.92 12.55 -7.31
N HIS A 74 -9.85 12.35 -6.38
CA HIS A 74 -10.24 11.06 -5.81
C HIS A 74 -11.19 10.27 -6.73
N GLY A 75 -10.68 9.91 -7.91
CA GLY A 75 -11.35 9.04 -8.89
C GLY A 75 -11.90 9.74 -10.14
N GLY A 76 -11.32 10.89 -10.52
CA GLY A 76 -11.57 11.49 -11.83
C GLY A 76 -10.97 10.69 -12.99
N ASP A 77 -11.04 11.23 -14.21
CA ASP A 77 -10.50 10.57 -15.39
C ASP A 77 -9.00 10.30 -15.23
N ALA A 78 -8.58 9.09 -15.57
CA ALA A 78 -7.18 8.66 -15.58
C ALA A 78 -6.45 9.21 -16.81
N GLY A 79 -6.63 10.51 -17.08
CA GLY A 79 -6.12 11.20 -18.25
C GLY A 79 -4.63 11.52 -18.17
N LEU A 80 -3.93 11.20 -17.09
CA LEU A 80 -2.50 11.47 -17.00
C LEU A 80 -1.68 10.23 -17.30
N LEU A 81 -0.53 10.43 -17.96
CA LEU A 81 0.34 9.34 -18.35
C LEU A 81 1.82 9.71 -18.18
N ALA A 82 2.59 8.79 -17.62
CA ALA A 82 4.04 8.81 -17.61
C ALA A 82 4.58 7.45 -18.03
N VAL A 83 5.74 7.48 -18.70
CA VAL A 83 6.40 6.28 -19.21
C VAL A 83 7.84 6.24 -18.71
N SER A 84 8.23 5.09 -18.18
CA SER A 84 9.63 4.73 -17.96
C SER A 84 10.11 3.79 -19.06
N LYS A 85 11.39 3.92 -19.43
CA LYS A 85 12.06 3.04 -20.42
C LYS A 85 13.24 2.26 -19.82
N ASP A 86 13.43 2.37 -18.51
CA ASP A 86 14.56 1.84 -17.76
C ASP A 86 14.12 1.14 -16.46
N SER A 87 13.02 0.39 -16.54
CA SER A 87 12.47 -0.41 -15.44
C SER A 87 12.06 0.42 -14.21
N GLY A 88 11.62 1.66 -14.44
CA GLY A 88 11.08 2.54 -13.41
C GLY A 88 12.10 3.44 -12.73
N LEU A 89 13.32 3.60 -13.26
CA LEU A 89 14.36 4.47 -12.69
C LEU A 89 14.16 5.95 -13.11
N THR A 90 13.78 6.18 -14.36
CA THR A 90 13.45 7.51 -14.88
C THR A 90 12.10 7.50 -15.60
N TRP A 91 11.42 8.64 -15.62
CA TRP A 91 10.06 8.77 -16.11
C TRP A 91 9.89 10.03 -16.93
N THR A 92 9.11 9.94 -18.01
CA THR A 92 8.76 11.06 -18.87
C THR A 92 7.24 11.15 -18.96
N LYS A 93 6.67 12.33 -18.63
CA LYS A 93 5.25 12.62 -18.82
C LYS A 93 4.92 12.63 -20.31
N GLN A 94 3.79 12.03 -20.67
CA GLN A 94 3.32 11.98 -22.05
C GLN A 94 2.12 12.90 -22.23
N ALA A 95 1.99 13.45 -23.43
CA ALA A 95 0.73 14.05 -23.85
C ALA A 95 -0.32 12.93 -23.98
N VAL A 96 -1.51 13.21 -23.50
CA VAL A 96 -2.70 12.40 -23.75
C VAL A 96 -3.64 13.19 -24.68
N PRO A 97 -4.52 12.51 -25.42
CA PRO A 97 -5.61 13.20 -26.10
C PRO A 97 -6.40 14.08 -25.12
N GLU A 98 -6.87 15.22 -25.60
CA GLU A 98 -7.93 15.97 -24.94
C GLU A 98 -9.25 15.18 -25.06
N ASP A 99 -10.12 15.32 -24.07
CA ASP A 99 -11.46 14.70 -24.08
C ASP A 99 -12.39 15.32 -25.12
#